data_AF-A0A843G148-F1
#
_entry.id   AF-A0A843G148-F1
#
_cell.length_a   1.000
_cell.length_b   1.000
_cell.length_c   1.000
_cell.angle_alpha   90.00
_cell.angle_beta   90.00
_cell.angle_gamma   90.00
#
_symmetry.space_group_name_H-M   'P 1'
#
loop_
_entity.id
_entity.type
_entity.pdbx_description
1 polymer ?
#
loop_
_entity_poly.entity_id
_entity_poly.type
_entity_poly.pdbx_seq_one_letter_code
_entity_poly.pdbx_strand_id
1 'polypeptide(L)' 'LRKSKGGKRVAKLVDSPDQPEGEAAFSVEMAGLKSV' A
#
# COMPACT_ATOMS: atom_id res chain seq x y z
N LEU A 1 5.63 3.83 2.58
CA LEU A 1 4.18 4.18 2.72
C LEU A 1 3.95 5.62 2.32
N ARG A 2 3.30 5.89 1.19
CA ARG A 2 2.99 7.26 0.73
C ARG A 2 1.53 7.60 0.98
N LYS A 3 1.24 8.81 1.49
CA LYS A 3 -0.13 9.33 1.61
C LYS A 3 -0.70 9.64 0.23
N SER A 4 -1.90 9.17 -0.07
CA SER A 4 -2.70 9.57 -1.24
C SER A 4 -3.98 10.27 -0.79
N LYS A 5 -4.82 10.73 -1.73
CA LYS A 5 -6.10 11.40 -1.45
C LYS A 5 -7.14 10.41 -0.89
N GLY A 6 -8.00 10.88 0.01
CA GLY A 6 -9.21 10.16 0.45
C GLY A 6 -8.96 8.88 1.26
N GLY A 7 -7.96 8.85 2.14
CA GLY A 7 -7.67 7.67 2.99
C GLY A 7 -6.90 6.55 2.28
N LYS A 8 -6.60 6.72 0.99
CA LYS A 8 -5.78 5.78 0.21
C LYS A 8 -4.29 5.94 0.53
N ARG A 9 -3.56 4.82 0.47
CA ARG A 9 -2.13 4.71 0.68
C ARG A 9 -1.52 3.85 -0.43
N VAL A 10 -0.25 4.11 -0.73
CA VAL A 10 0.54 3.27 -1.63
C VAL A 10 1.73 2.71 -0.86
N ALA A 11 1.86 1.39 -0.85
CA ALA A 11 3.06 0.68 -0.40
C ALA A 11 3.93 0.38 -1.62
N LYS A 12 5.23 0.57 -1.45
CA LYS A 12 6.25 0.14 -2.39
C LYS A 12 7.06 -0.97 -1.70
N LEU A 13 7.29 -2.06 -2.41
CA LEU A 13 8.30 -3.05 -2.01
C LEU A 13 9.68 -2.42 -2.24
N VAL A 14 10.53 -2.44 -1.23
CA VAL A 14 11.80 -1.70 -1.24
C VAL A 14 13.00 -2.62 -1.36
N ASP A 15 12.97 -3.76 -0.67
CA ASP A 15 14.01 -4.76 -0.76
C ASP A 15 13.40 -6.10 -0.36
N SER A 16 13.30 -7.02 -1.32
CA SER A 16 12.91 -8.41 -1.07
C SER A 16 13.73 -9.33 -1.97
N PRO A 17 14.38 -10.34 -1.40
CA PRO A 17 15.23 -11.24 -2.18
C PRO A 17 14.43 -12.11 -3.17
N ASP A 18 13.15 -12.35 -2.89
CA ASP A 18 12.33 -13.34 -3.60
C ASP A 18 11.14 -12.74 -4.37
N GLN A 19 10.90 -11.43 -4.24
CA GLN A 19 9.74 -10.77 -4.84
C GLN A 19 10.14 -9.64 -5.79
N PRO A 20 9.39 -9.45 -6.88
CA PRO A 20 9.65 -8.36 -7.81
C PRO A 20 9.33 -7.01 -7.18
N GLU A 21 10.19 -6.04 -7.45
CA GLU A 21 9.94 -4.62 -7.15
C GLU A 21 8.55 -4.20 -7.65
N GLY A 22 7.75 -3.59 -6.78
CA GLY A 22 6.36 -3.28 -7.09
C GLY A 22 5.68 -2.34 -6.11
N GLU A 23 4.57 -1.76 -6.54
CA GLU A 23 3.74 -0.87 -5.71
C GLU A 23 2.30 -1.35 -5.65
N ALA A 24 1.67 -1.23 -4.49
CA ALA A 24 0.28 -1.62 -4.25
C ALA A 24 -0.49 -0.50 -3.54
N ALA A 25 -1.65 -0.15 -4.06
CA ALA A 25 -2.58 0.77 -3.42
C ALA A 25 -3.49 0.02 -2.44
N PHE A 26 -3.79 0.64 -1.29
CA PHE A 26 -4.75 0.14 -0.32
C PHE A 26 -5.45 1.30 0.38
N SER A 27 -6.64 1.06 0.92
CA SER A 27 -7.40 2.06 1.70
C SER A 27 -7.30 1.76 3.19
N VAL A 28 -7.20 2.81 4.01
CA VAL A 28 -7.16 2.70 5.48
C VAL A 28 -8.49 3.23 6.02
N GLU A 29 -9.25 2.35 6.66
CA GLU A 29 -10.53 2.65 7.31
C GLU A 29 -10.42 2.37 8.82
N MET A 30 -11.40 2.82 9.61
CA MET A 30 -11.47 2.52 11.05
C MET A 30 -11.58 1.01 11.34
N ALA A 31 -12.21 0.26 10.44
CA ALA A 31 -12.30 -1.20 10.51
C ALA A 31 -11.00 -1.93 10.12
N GLY A 32 -9.99 -1.22 9.58
CA GLY A 32 -8.71 -1.79 9.18
C GLY A 32 -8.31 -1.48 7.74
N LEU A 33 -7.51 -2.36 7.14
CA LEU A 33 -7.01 -2.24 5.77
C LEU A 33 -7.97 -2.91 4.78
N LYS A 34 -8.27 -2.22 3.68
CA LYS A 34 -9.01 -2.80 2.55
C LYS A 34 -8.19 -2.74 1.27
N SER A 35 -8.26 -3.81 0.49
CA SER A 35 -7.84 -3.80 -0.91
C SER A 35 -8.73 -2.83 -1.69
N VAL A 36 -8.11 -2.02 -2.55
CA VAL A 36 -8.84 -1.13 -3.48
C VAL A 36 -9.14 -1.88 -4.78
#